data_AF-A0A2V2R805-F1
#
_entry.id   AF-A0A2V2R805-F1
#
_cell.length_a   1.000
_cell.length_b   1.000
_cell.length_c   1.000
_cell.angle_alpha   90.00
_cell.angle_beta   90.00
_cell.angle_gamma   90.00
#
_symmetry.space_group_name_H-M   'P 1'
#
loop_
_entity.id
_entity.type
_entity.pdbx_description
1 polymer ?
#
loop_
_entity_poly.entity_id
_entity_poly.type
_entity_poly.pdbx_seq_one_letter_code
_entity_poly.pdbx_strand_id
1 'polypeptide(L)'
;MQEMLVLGVETSCDETAAAVVRNGREIVSSVISSQIATHKRFGGVVPELASREHLDKIVPVVNEAFERANMKPADVDGVAVTVGPGLVGSLLVGVSYAKAMSYALNKPFVGV
;
A
#
# COMPACT_ATOMS: atom_id res chain seq x y z
N MET A 1 -11.45 -22.73 11.08
CA MET A 1 -10.12 -22.15 10.75
C MET A 1 -10.14 -20.72 11.24
N GLN A 2 -9.07 -20.23 11.88
CA GLN A 2 -8.97 -18.80 12.18
C GLN A 2 -8.94 -18.02 10.86
N GLU A 3 -9.73 -16.96 10.76
CA GLU A 3 -9.69 -16.04 9.63
C GLU A 3 -8.38 -15.25 9.68
N MET A 4 -7.73 -15.08 8.52
CA MET A 4 -6.52 -14.29 8.36
C MET A 4 -6.83 -13.02 7.58
N LEU A 5 -6.51 -11.86 8.15
CA LEU A 5 -6.64 -10.55 7.49
C LEU A 5 -5.25 -9.96 7.20
N VAL A 6 -5.02 -9.55 5.96
CA VAL A 6 -3.75 -8.96 5.54
C VAL A 6 -4.00 -7.59 4.93
N LEU A 7 -3.20 -6.60 5.36
CA LEU A 7 -3.08 -5.33 4.65
C LEU A 7 -2.05 -5.49 3.52
N GLY A 8 -2.45 -5.28 2.27
CA GLY A 8 -1.55 -5.15 1.13
C GLY A 8 -1.29 -3.68 0.79
N VAL A 9 -0.04 -3.33 0.48
CA VAL A 9 0.40 -1.99 0.03
C VAL A 9 1.14 -2.11 -1.30
N GLU A 10 0.81 -1.24 -2.26
CA GLU A 10 1.39 -1.22 -3.60
C GLU A 10 1.81 0.21 -3.97
N THR A 11 3.10 0.36 -4.29
CA THR A 11 3.74 1.64 -4.68
C THR A 11 4.88 1.41 -5.69
N SER A 12 4.78 0.43 -6.60
CA SER A 12 5.88 0.08 -7.51
C SER A 12 6.08 1.08 -8.65
N CYS A 13 5.03 1.77 -9.10
CA CYS A 13 5.08 2.69 -10.25
C CYS A 13 4.39 4.03 -9.97
N ASP A 14 3.14 4.22 -10.44
CA ASP A 14 2.39 5.48 -10.38
C ASP A 14 0.98 5.34 -9.78
N GLU A 15 0.73 4.22 -9.09
CA GLU A 15 -0.44 4.02 -8.23
C GLU A 15 -0.02 3.84 -6.78
N THR A 16 -0.61 4.62 -5.88
CA THR A 16 -0.57 4.33 -4.45
C THR A 16 -1.82 3.55 -4.10
N ALA A 17 -1.68 2.30 -3.69
CA ALA A 17 -2.82 1.46 -3.37
C ALA A 17 -2.67 0.72 -2.05
N ALA A 18 -3.81 0.49 -1.40
CA ALA A 18 -3.91 -0.33 -0.21
C ALA A 18 -5.20 -1.17 -0.24
N ALA A 19 -5.12 -2.40 0.26
CA ALA A 19 -6.26 -3.31 0.33
C ALA A 19 -6.22 -4.16 1.60
N VAL A 20 -7.38 -4.42 2.19
CA VAL A 20 -7.53 -5.45 3.23
C VAL A 20 -8.09 -6.70 2.59
N VAL A 21 -7.39 -7.81 2.73
CA VAL A 21 -7.76 -9.10 2.11
C VAL A 21 -7.97 -10.15 3.19
N ARG A 22 -9.12 -10.83 3.16
CA ARG A 22 -9.45 -11.95 4.04
C ARG A 22 -9.09 -13.27 3.35
N ASN A 23 -8.33 -14.11 4.06
CA ASN A 23 -7.92 -15.46 3.66
C ASN A 23 -7.29 -15.55 2.26
N GLY A 24 -6.66 -14.46 1.78
CA GLY A 24 -6.06 -14.38 0.46
C GLY A 24 -7.04 -14.50 -0.72
N ARG A 25 -8.36 -14.39 -0.47
CA ARG A 25 -9.40 -14.67 -1.47
C ARG A 25 -10.45 -13.57 -1.58
N GLU A 26 -10.82 -12.98 -0.46
CA GLU A 26 -11.86 -11.96 -0.41
C GLU A 26 -11.24 -10.59 -0.20
N ILE A 27 -11.54 -9.66 -1.10
CA ILE A 27 -11.15 -8.26 -0.96
C ILE A 27 -12.19 -7.58 -0.07
N VAL A 28 -11.81 -7.28 1.18
CA VAL A 28 -12.67 -6.57 2.15
C VAL A 28 -12.72 -5.09 1.80
N SER A 29 -11.58 -4.51 1.40
CA SER A 29 -11.49 -3.16 0.86
C SER A 29 -10.34 -3.04 -0.14
N SER A 30 -10.46 -2.09 -1.06
CA SER A 30 -9.41 -1.71 -2.00
C SER A 30 -9.53 -0.23 -2.34
N VAL A 31 -8.42 0.49 -2.22
CA VAL A 31 -8.30 1.93 -2.46
C VAL A 31 -7.09 2.16 -3.36
N ILE A 32 -7.27 2.97 -4.39
CA ILE A 32 -6.24 3.30 -5.38
C ILE A 32 -6.24 4.81 -5.61
N SER A 33 -5.08 5.43 -5.44
CA SER A 33 -4.80 6.81 -5.87
C SER A 33 -3.83 6.75 -7.05
N SER A 34 -4.34 7.03 -8.25
CA SER A 34 -3.54 7.02 -9.49
C SER A 34 -2.98 8.40 -9.80
N GLN A 35 -1.72 8.43 -10.27
CA GLN A 35 -0.97 9.63 -10.61
C GLN A 35 -1.03 9.95 -12.12
N ILE A 36 -1.91 9.30 -12.89
CA ILE A 36 -2.06 9.50 -14.35
C ILE A 36 -2.17 11.00 -14.70
N ALA A 37 -2.93 11.78 -13.93
CA ALA A 37 -3.09 13.21 -14.18
C ALA A 37 -1.76 13.98 -14.05
N THR A 38 -0.91 13.60 -13.10
CA THR A 38 0.42 14.18 -12.86
C THR A 38 1.37 13.87 -14.02
N HIS A 39 1.39 12.62 -14.48
CA HIS A 39 2.35 12.13 -15.48
C HIS A 39 1.95 12.42 -16.93
N LYS A 40 0.66 12.61 -17.20
CA LYS A 40 0.11 12.84 -18.56
C LYS A 40 0.82 13.96 -19.32
N ARG A 41 1.20 15.05 -18.64
CA ARG A 41 1.87 16.21 -19.28
C ARG A 41 3.31 15.92 -19.74
N PHE A 42 3.91 14.84 -19.23
CA PHE A 42 5.29 14.44 -19.54
C PHE A 42 5.37 13.29 -20.56
N GLY A 43 4.23 12.70 -20.94
CA GLY A 43 4.19 11.57 -21.88
C GLY A 43 4.70 10.25 -21.30
N GLY A 44 4.91 10.17 -19.99
CA GLY A 44 5.40 8.99 -19.28
C GLY A 44 5.59 9.26 -17.79
N VAL A 45 5.79 8.19 -17.02
CA VAL A 45 6.01 8.29 -15.57
C VAL A 45 7.34 8.98 -15.29
N VAL A 46 7.30 10.05 -14.50
CA VAL A 46 8.50 10.74 -14.00
C VAL A 46 8.82 10.19 -12.61
N PRO A 47 9.91 9.40 -12.43
CA PRO A 47 10.13 8.62 -11.20
C PRO A 47 10.18 9.44 -9.91
N GLU A 48 10.78 10.63 -9.94
CA GLU A 48 10.85 11.52 -8.77
C GLU A 48 9.47 12.05 -8.37
N LEU A 49 8.63 12.44 -9.34
CA LEU A 49 7.27 12.89 -9.06
C LEU A 49 6.43 11.74 -8.50
N ALA A 50 6.61 10.54 -9.04
CA ALA A 50 5.89 9.37 -8.56
C ALA A 50 6.22 9.05 -7.10
N SER A 51 7.51 9.07 -6.77
CA SER A 51 8.00 8.85 -5.41
C SER A 51 7.43 9.86 -4.41
N ARG A 52 7.37 11.14 -4.78
CA ARG A 52 6.79 12.20 -3.93
C ARG A 52 5.29 12.04 -3.72
N GLU A 53 4.57 11.72 -4.78
CA GLU A 53 3.13 11.56 -4.67
C GLU A 53 2.76 10.31 -3.85
N HIS A 54 3.56 9.24 -3.88
CA HIS A 54 3.39 8.13 -2.92
C HIS A 54 3.57 8.58 -1.46
N LEU A 55 4.54 9.44 -1.14
CA LEU A 55 4.71 9.96 0.23
C LEU A 55 3.47 10.71 0.70
N ASP A 56 2.87 11.51 -0.18
CA ASP A 56 1.65 12.28 0.14
C ASP A 56 0.41 11.38 0.27
N LYS A 57 0.36 10.29 -0.49
CA LYS A 57 -0.85 9.45 -0.62
C LYS A 57 -0.86 8.20 0.25
N ILE A 58 0.27 7.70 0.72
CA ILE A 58 0.32 6.40 1.40
C ILE A 58 -0.52 6.36 2.68
N VAL A 59 -0.42 7.40 3.52
CA VAL A 59 -1.22 7.50 4.76
C VAL A 59 -2.72 7.60 4.48
N PRO A 60 -3.22 8.55 3.66
CA PRO A 60 -4.65 8.67 3.40
C PRO A 60 -5.23 7.43 2.70
N VAL A 61 -4.50 6.82 1.76
CA VAL A 61 -4.95 5.60 1.06
C VAL A 61 -5.10 4.42 2.03
N VAL A 62 -4.13 4.22 2.93
CA VAL A 62 -4.21 3.14 3.93
C VAL A 62 -5.32 3.40 4.95
N ASN A 63 -5.48 4.63 5.43
CA ASN A 63 -6.57 4.99 6.33
C ASN A 63 -7.93 4.73 5.69
N GLU A 64 -8.12 5.16 4.44
CA GLU A 64 -9.36 4.93 3.70
C GLU A 64 -9.61 3.42 3.49
N ALA A 65 -8.57 2.62 3.27
CA ALA A 65 -8.71 1.16 3.16
C ALA A 65 -9.24 0.54 4.47
N PHE A 66 -8.78 1.01 5.63
CA PHE A 66 -9.32 0.58 6.94
C PHE A 66 -10.74 1.08 7.18
N GLU A 67 -11.02 2.34 6.84
CA GLU A 67 -12.37 2.92 6.96
C GLU A 67 -13.39 2.15 6.11
N ARG A 68 -13.07 1.88 4.84
CA ARG A 68 -13.94 1.09 3.94
C ARG A 68 -14.11 -0.35 4.40
N ALA A 69 -13.09 -0.94 5.04
CA ALA A 69 -13.19 -2.27 5.65
C ALA A 69 -13.96 -2.27 6.98
N ASN A 70 -14.26 -1.10 7.55
CA ASN A 70 -14.79 -0.93 8.90
C ASN A 70 -13.93 -1.67 9.96
N MET A 71 -12.61 -1.50 9.85
CA MET A 71 -11.62 -2.18 10.70
C MET A 71 -10.60 -1.18 11.24
N LYS A 72 -9.91 -1.57 12.30
CA LYS A 72 -8.76 -0.85 12.85
C LYS A 72 -7.45 -1.50 12.35
N PRO A 73 -6.36 -0.74 12.30
CA PRO A 73 -5.03 -1.30 12.01
C PRO A 73 -4.63 -2.51 12.86
N ALA A 74 -5.08 -2.60 14.11
CA ALA A 74 -4.75 -3.72 14.99
C ALA A 74 -5.46 -5.04 14.60
N ASP A 75 -6.51 -4.98 13.77
CA ASP A 75 -7.33 -6.13 13.39
C ASP A 75 -6.68 -6.99 12.31
N VAL A 76 -5.61 -6.52 11.65
CA VAL A 76 -4.88 -7.34 10.67
C VAL A 76 -3.88 -8.28 11.34
N ASP A 77 -3.63 -9.41 10.69
CA ASP A 77 -2.69 -10.44 11.10
C ASP A 77 -1.31 -10.28 10.45
N GLY A 78 -1.19 -9.43 9.43
CA GLY A 78 0.08 -9.14 8.77
C GLY A 78 -0.01 -7.99 7.78
N VAL A 79 1.16 -7.48 7.39
CA VAL A 79 1.31 -6.44 6.38
C VAL A 79 2.16 -6.98 5.23
N ALA A 80 1.62 -6.93 4.02
CA ALA A 80 2.28 -7.29 2.79
C ALA A 80 2.56 -6.02 1.95
N VAL A 81 3.71 -5.98 1.29
CA VAL A 81 4.07 -4.85 0.43
C VAL A 81 4.91 -5.30 -0.76
N THR A 82 4.74 -4.64 -1.89
CA THR A 82 5.56 -4.88 -3.07
C THR A 82 7.00 -4.43 -2.83
N VAL A 83 7.95 -5.34 -2.98
CA VAL A 83 9.40 -5.06 -2.88
C VAL A 83 10.10 -4.99 -4.23
N GLY A 84 9.44 -5.48 -5.29
CA GLY A 84 9.88 -5.32 -6.67
C GLY A 84 9.22 -6.33 -7.62
N PRO A 85 9.44 -6.20 -8.94
CA PRO A 85 10.17 -5.11 -9.61
C PRO A 85 9.43 -3.77 -9.54
N GLY A 86 10.12 -2.65 -9.77
CA GLY A 86 9.51 -1.31 -9.74
C GLY A 86 10.51 -0.16 -9.69
N LEU A 87 10.00 1.06 -9.56
CA LEU A 87 10.78 2.29 -9.41
C LEU A 87 11.35 2.36 -7.98
N VAL A 88 12.67 2.44 -7.85
CA VAL A 88 13.36 2.35 -6.54
C VAL A 88 12.85 3.37 -5.52
N GLY A 89 12.60 4.62 -5.93
CA GLY A 89 12.07 5.66 -5.05
C GLY A 89 10.65 5.34 -4.57
N SER A 90 9.78 4.93 -5.49
CA SER A 90 8.40 4.53 -5.19
C SER A 90 8.33 3.29 -4.28
N LEU A 91 9.14 2.25 -4.56
CA LEU A 91 9.23 1.04 -3.75
C LEU A 91 9.68 1.34 -2.31
N LEU A 92 10.67 2.22 -2.14
CA LEU A 92 11.17 2.59 -0.82
C LEU A 92 10.09 3.24 0.06
N VAL A 93 9.14 3.98 -0.51
CA VAL A 93 8.03 4.58 0.24
C VAL A 93 7.14 3.49 0.84
N GLY A 94 6.64 2.57 0.01
CA GLY A 94 5.79 1.46 0.43
C GLY A 94 6.50 0.57 1.46
N VAL A 95 7.72 0.13 1.16
CA VAL A 95 8.49 -0.75 2.04
C VAL A 95 8.77 -0.11 3.40
N SER A 96 9.13 1.18 3.42
CA SER A 96 9.39 1.88 4.68
C SER A 96 8.13 2.01 5.52
N TYR A 97 7.00 2.37 4.90
CA TYR A 97 5.71 2.47 5.59
C TYR A 97 5.27 1.12 6.15
N ALA A 98 5.27 0.08 5.32
CA ALA A 98 4.83 -1.26 5.70
C ALA A 98 5.68 -1.85 6.83
N LYS A 99 7.01 -1.68 6.78
CA LYS A 99 7.91 -2.10 7.88
C LYS A 99 7.64 -1.33 9.18
N ALA A 100 7.46 -0.01 9.09
CA ALA A 100 7.16 0.80 10.27
C ALA A 100 5.83 0.39 10.92
N MET A 101 4.80 0.16 10.09
CA MET A 101 3.49 -0.29 10.55
C MET A 101 3.52 -1.69 11.16
N SER A 102 4.14 -2.66 10.48
CA SER A 102 4.26 -4.03 11.00
C SER A 102 5.03 -4.06 12.32
N TYR A 103 6.09 -3.26 12.42
CA TYR A 103 6.86 -3.10 13.66
C TYR A 103 6.02 -2.50 14.78
N ALA A 104 5.30 -1.40 14.52
CA ALA A 104 4.46 -0.74 15.51
C ALA A 104 3.30 -1.63 16.01
N LEU A 105 2.73 -2.46 15.13
CA LEU A 105 1.65 -3.39 15.47
C LEU A 105 2.14 -4.72 16.06
N ASN A 106 3.46 -4.97 16.05
CA ASN A 106 4.05 -6.26 16.36
C ASN A 106 3.41 -7.40 15.53
N LYS A 107 3.30 -7.19 14.21
CA LYS A 107 2.72 -8.12 13.24
C LYS A 107 3.76 -8.54 12.19
N PRO A 108 3.62 -9.73 11.59
CA PRO A 108 4.43 -10.16 10.45
C PRO A 108 4.47 -9.15 9.30
N PHE A 109 5.65 -9.04 8.71
CA PHE A 109 5.92 -8.30 7.47
C PHE A 109 6.23 -9.29 6.35
N VAL A 110 5.65 -9.10 5.17
CA VAL A 110 5.92 -9.90 3.98
C VAL A 110 6.22 -8.99 2.80
N GLY A 111 7.40 -9.16 2.19
CA GLY A 111 7.70 -8.59 0.89
C GLY A 111 7.19 -9.50 -0.23
N VAL A 112 6.50 -8.92 -1.21
CA VAL A 112 5.98 -9.58 -2.42
C VAL A 112 6.73 -9.09 -3.63
#